data_AF-A0A2V6GWQ7-F1
#
_entry.id   AF-A0A2V6GWQ7-F1
#
_cell.length_a   1.000
_cell.length_b   1.000
_cell.length_c   1.000
_cell.angle_alpha   90.00
_cell.angle_beta   90.00
_cell.angle_gamma   90.00
#
_symmetry.space_group_name_H-M   'P 1'
#
loop_
_entity.id
_entity.type
_entity.pdbx_description
1 polymer ?
#
loop_
_entity_poly.entity_id
_entity_poly.type
_entity_poly.pdbx_seq_one_letter_code
_entity_poly.pdbx_strand_id
1 'polypeptide(L)'
;MRRYIDIYSIMLRNSLIREMSFKANFLLWMIVEVLWFCGQIVFFSIIFGQVDRIGDWTKWEVVLLVGTHQMIAQLFQGFFFVNIANIPELVRTGKLDSLLVLPIDSQFAVSTKQFGFDSMINAALGGVVVCVSLSRLGLVPNPLSILLY
;
A
#
# COMPACT_ATOMS: atom_id res chain seq x y z
N MET A 1 -4.85 16.85 19.66
CA MET A 1 -5.06 15.46 19.18
C MET A 1 -6.43 15.26 18.55
N ARG A 2 -7.57 15.37 19.27
CA ARG A 2 -8.92 15.16 18.70
C ARG A 2 -9.20 15.95 17.40
N ARG A 3 -8.91 17.26 17.41
CA ARG A 3 -9.05 18.13 16.22
C ARG A 3 -8.29 17.64 14.98
N TYR A 4 -7.08 17.08 15.14
CA TYR A 4 -6.30 16.56 14.01
C TYR A 4 -6.86 15.25 13.46
N ILE A 5 -7.39 14.39 14.33
CA ILE A 5 -8.08 13.15 13.94
C ILE A 5 -9.37 13.47 13.19
N ASP A 6 -10.13 14.46 13.65
CA ASP A 6 -11.37 14.91 12.99
C ASP A 6 -11.07 15.47 11.59
N ILE A 7 -10.02 16.30 11.47
CA ILE A 7 -9.56 16.84 10.18
C ILE A 7 -9.12 15.71 9.25
N TYR A 8 -8.34 14.75 9.75
CA TYR A 8 -7.91 13.58 8.98
C TYR A 8 -9.10 12.76 8.48
N SER A 9 -10.09 12.51 9.34
CA SER A 9 -11.31 11.78 8.97
C SER A 9 -12.09 12.48 7.85
N ILE A 10 -12.18 13.82 7.89
CA ILE A 10 -12.81 14.62 6.83
C ILE A 10 -12.01 14.51 5.52
N MET A 11 -10.68 14.59 5.56
CA MET A 11 -9.81 14.45 4.38
C MET A 11 -9.90 13.04 3.77
N LEU A 12 -9.97 12.01 4.61
CA LEU A 12 -10.14 10.62 4.21
C LEU A 12 -11.51 10.41 3.56
N ARG A 13 -12.58 10.97 4.14
CA ARG A 13 -13.93 10.94 3.54
C ARG A 13 -13.98 11.67 2.20
N ASN A 14 -13.34 12.83 2.08
CA ASN A 14 -13.25 13.56 0.80
C ASN A 14 -12.48 12.77 -0.27
N SER A 15 -11.42 12.07 0.13
CA SER A 15 -10.69 11.18 -0.78
C SER A 15 -11.55 10.01 -1.25
N LEU A 16 -12.29 9.39 -0.34
CA LEU A 16 -13.22 8.31 -0.67
C LEU A 16 -14.31 8.79 -1.65
N ILE A 17 -14.92 9.95 -1.40
CA ILE A 17 -15.93 10.52 -2.28
C ILE A 17 -15.35 10.77 -3.68
N ARG A 18 -14.14 11.32 -3.77
CA ARG A 18 -13.46 11.58 -5.05
C ARG A 18 -13.22 10.29 -5.83
N GLU A 19 -12.72 9.24 -5.18
CA GLU A 19 -12.51 7.95 -5.83
C GLU A 19 -13.83 7.29 -6.24
N MET A 20 -14.84 7.37 -5.39
CA MET A 20 -16.18 6.85 -5.67
C MET A 20 -16.95 7.64 -6.74
N SER A 21 -16.52 8.85 -7.11
CA SER A 21 -17.04 9.56 -8.28
C SER A 21 -16.59 8.92 -9.59
N PHE A 22 -15.41 8.28 -9.60
CA PHE A 22 -14.83 7.60 -10.77
C PHE A 22 -14.67 6.09 -10.52
N LYS A 23 -15.75 5.44 -10.09
CA LYS A 23 -15.76 4.00 -9.69
C LYS A 23 -15.14 3.07 -10.73
N ALA A 24 -15.38 3.33 -12.01
CA ALA A 24 -14.83 2.51 -13.10
C ALA A 24 -13.30 2.61 -13.15
N ASN A 25 -12.74 3.82 -13.04
CA ASN A 25 -11.30 4.02 -13.02
C ASN A 25 -10.67 3.37 -11.78
N PHE A 26 -11.30 3.53 -10.61
CA PHE A 26 -10.88 2.89 -9.37
C PHE A 26 -10.85 1.36 -9.49
N LEU A 27 -11.93 0.75 -10.00
CA LEU A 27 -12.01 -0.70 -10.16
C LEU A 27 -11.01 -1.22 -11.20
N LEU A 28 -10.81 -0.50 -12.30
CA LEU A 28 -9.82 -0.87 -13.32
C LEU A 28 -8.40 -0.88 -12.75
N TRP A 29 -8.01 0.18 -12.03
CA TRP A 29 -6.69 0.23 -11.38
C TRP A 29 -6.51 -0.89 -10.38
N MET A 30 -7.51 -1.15 -9.54
CA MET A 30 -7.48 -2.26 -8.61
C MET A 30 -7.27 -3.60 -9.32
N ILE A 31 -8.03 -3.90 -10.37
CA ILE A 31 -7.87 -5.14 -11.13
C ILE A 31 -6.46 -5.23 -11.73
N VAL A 32 -5.92 -4.14 -12.27
CA VAL A 32 -4.56 -4.11 -12.83
C VAL A 32 -3.53 -4.43 -11.75
N GLU A 33 -3.63 -3.83 -10.55
CA GLU A 33 -2.72 -4.10 -9.45
C GLU A 33 -2.82 -5.56 -8.96
N VAL A 34 -4.03 -6.10 -8.85
CA VAL A 34 -4.23 -7.52 -8.48
C VAL A 34 -3.64 -8.46 -9.52
N LEU A 35 -3.88 -8.21 -10.81
CA LEU A 35 -3.31 -9.01 -11.89
C LEU A 35 -1.79 -8.95 -11.89
N TRP A 36 -1.22 -7.78 -11.63
CA TRP A 36 0.22 -7.60 -11.51
C TRP A 36 0.80 -8.45 -10.37
N PHE A 37 0.17 -8.38 -9.19
CA PHE A 37 0.60 -9.14 -8.02
C PHE A 37 0.45 -10.66 -8.24
N CYS A 38 -0.70 -11.11 -8.77
CA CYS A 38 -0.90 -12.50 -9.18
C CYS A 38 0.16 -12.95 -10.19
N GLY A 39 0.50 -12.10 -11.16
CA GLY A 39 1.56 -12.34 -12.13
C GLY A 39 2.91 -12.59 -11.46
N GLN A 40 3.27 -11.80 -10.44
CA GLN A 40 4.50 -12.06 -9.66
C GLN A 40 4.47 -13.40 -8.93
N ILE A 41 3.35 -13.75 -8.30
CA ILE A 41 3.22 -15.04 -7.60
C ILE A 41 3.33 -16.22 -8.57
N VAL A 42 2.70 -16.10 -9.75
CA VAL A 42 2.79 -17.11 -10.82
C VAL A 42 4.22 -17.21 -11.34
N PHE A 43 4.89 -16.08 -11.57
CA PHE A 43 6.27 -16.05 -12.03
C PHE A 43 7.19 -16.85 -11.10
N PHE A 44 7.17 -16.57 -9.79
CA PHE A 44 7.95 -17.34 -8.83
C PHE A 44 7.49 -18.80 -8.77
N SER A 45 6.20 -19.07 -8.87
CA SER A 45 5.68 -20.44 -8.88
C SER A 45 6.18 -21.26 -10.08
N ILE A 46 6.36 -20.65 -11.25
CA ILE A 46 6.92 -21.30 -12.45
C ILE A 46 8.40 -21.61 -12.23
N ILE A 47 9.17 -20.67 -11.68
CA ILE A 47 10.59 -20.89 -11.38
C ILE A 47 10.76 -22.07 -10.43
N PHE A 48 10.00 -22.09 -9.32
CA PHE A 48 10.02 -23.19 -8.36
C PHE A 48 9.40 -24.50 -8.88
N GLY A 49 8.81 -24.49 -10.08
CA GLY A 49 8.43 -25.71 -10.79
C GLY A 49 9.60 -26.38 -11.52
N GLN A 50 10.68 -25.65 -11.77
CA GLN A 50 11.90 -26.16 -12.41
C GLN A 50 13.06 -26.31 -11.41
N VAL A 51 12.98 -25.68 -10.25
CA VAL A 51 14.04 -25.63 -9.24
C VAL A 51 13.44 -25.84 -7.85
N ASP A 52 13.98 -26.78 -7.08
CA ASP A 52 13.46 -27.07 -5.73
C ASP A 52 13.78 -25.94 -4.72
N ARG A 53 14.92 -25.25 -4.90
CA ARG A 53 15.41 -24.19 -4.01
C ARG A 53 16.21 -23.13 -4.76
N ILE A 54 16.00 -21.86 -4.43
CA ILE A 54 16.84 -20.75 -4.93
C ILE A 54 17.79 -20.35 -3.79
N GLY A 55 19.03 -20.85 -3.84
CA GLY A 55 19.96 -20.74 -2.71
C GLY A 55 19.40 -21.47 -1.49
N ASP A 56 19.29 -20.77 -0.36
CA ASP A 56 18.72 -21.30 0.88
C ASP A 56 17.20 -21.14 0.98
N TRP A 57 16.57 -20.48 0.00
CA TRP A 57 15.14 -20.15 0.04
C TRP A 57 14.27 -21.19 -0.66
N THR A 58 13.25 -21.64 0.05
CA THR A 58 12.15 -22.46 -0.46
C THR A 58 11.08 -21.60 -1.12
N LYS A 59 10.21 -22.24 -1.91
CA LYS A 59 9.09 -21.58 -2.60
C LYS A 59 8.26 -20.68 -1.67
N TRP A 60 7.87 -21.19 -0.51
CA TRP A 60 7.00 -20.47 0.41
C TRP A 60 7.69 -19.31 1.14
N GLU A 61 9.01 -19.38 1.35
CA GLU A 61 9.79 -18.27 1.91
C GLU A 61 9.91 -17.11 0.91
N VAL A 62 10.08 -17.41 -0.38
CA VAL A 62 10.07 -16.37 -1.43
C VAL A 62 8.68 -15.77 -1.60
N VAL A 63 7.62 -16.59 -1.59
CA VAL A 63 6.24 -16.10 -1.67
C VAL A 63 5.88 -15.24 -0.45
N LEU A 64 6.37 -15.60 0.75
CA LEU A 64 6.25 -14.78 1.96
C LEU A 64 6.92 -13.41 1.77
N LEU A 65 8.15 -13.38 1.25
CA LEU A 65 8.89 -12.15 0.99
C LEU A 65 8.14 -11.25 -0.01
N VAL A 66 7.65 -11.82 -1.11
CA VAL A 66 6.87 -11.10 -2.14
C VAL A 66 5.57 -10.54 -1.57
N GLY A 67 4.83 -11.32 -0.78
CA GLY A 67 3.62 -10.84 -0.11
C GLY A 67 3.89 -9.72 0.89
N THR A 68 4.99 -9.82 1.64
CA THR A 68 5.37 -8.80 2.62
C THR A 68 5.82 -7.51 1.93
N HIS A 69 6.62 -7.63 0.87
CA HIS A 69 7.00 -6.51 0.03
C HIS A 69 5.77 -5.79 -0.54
N GLN A 70 4.82 -6.54 -1.11
CA GLN A 70 3.57 -5.99 -1.66
C GLN A 70 2.78 -5.24 -0.57
N MET A 71 2.62 -5.85 0.61
CA MET A 71 1.89 -5.23 1.72
C MET A 71 2.53 -3.90 2.15
N ILE A 72 3.84 -3.88 2.37
CA ILE A 72 4.57 -2.68 2.82
C ILE A 72 4.57 -1.60 1.72
N ALA A 73 4.86 -1.99 0.48
CA ALA A 73 4.88 -1.06 -0.65
C ALA A 73 3.52 -0.38 -0.83
N GLN A 74 2.43 -1.13 -0.73
CA GLN A 74 1.08 -0.61 -0.90
C GLN A 74 0.59 0.22 0.28
N LEU A 75 1.01 -0.12 1.51
CA LEU A 75 0.83 0.76 2.66
C LEU A 75 1.55 2.09 2.45
N PHE A 76 2.82 2.05 2.05
CA PHE A 76 3.57 3.28 1.75
C PHE A 76 2.92 4.08 0.62
N GLN A 77 2.42 3.40 -0.41
CA GLN A 77 1.78 4.03 -1.55
C GLN A 77 0.51 4.78 -1.15
N GLY A 78 -0.41 4.09 -0.45
CA GLY A 78 -1.70 4.64 -0.05
C GLY A 78 -1.62 5.77 0.96
N PHE A 79 -0.66 5.72 1.90
CA PHE A 79 -0.49 6.74 2.92
C PHE A 79 0.36 7.93 2.48
N PHE A 80 1.49 7.69 1.80
CA PHE A 80 2.52 8.72 1.61
C PHE A 80 2.78 9.04 0.14
N PHE A 81 2.96 8.03 -0.71
CA PHE A 81 3.44 8.24 -2.07
C PHE A 81 2.51 9.12 -2.90
N VAL A 82 1.19 8.89 -2.82
CA VAL A 82 0.20 9.71 -3.55
C VAL A 82 0.36 11.18 -3.19
N ASN A 83 0.52 11.50 -1.90
CA ASN A 83 0.67 12.87 -1.45
C ASN A 83 1.98 13.50 -1.93
N ILE A 84 3.09 12.76 -1.83
CA ILE A 84 4.43 13.22 -2.25
C ILE A 84 4.45 13.47 -3.77
N ALA A 85 3.91 12.55 -4.56
CA ALA A 85 3.85 12.66 -6.01
C ALA A 85 3.02 13.85 -6.50
N ASN A 86 2.05 14.31 -5.70
CA ASN A 86 1.22 15.47 -6.00
C ASN A 86 1.87 16.82 -5.63
N ILE A 87 2.96 16.85 -4.85
CA ILE A 87 3.62 18.10 -4.42
C ILE A 87 4.09 18.96 -5.61
N PRO A 88 4.80 18.42 -6.61
CA PRO A 88 5.27 19.22 -7.75
C PRO A 88 4.12 19.89 -8.51
N GLU A 89 2.96 19.22 -8.61
CA GLU A 89 1.78 19.79 -9.26
C GLU A 89 1.14 20.91 -8.41
N LEU A 90 1.15 20.77 -7.08
CA LEU A 90 0.70 21.83 -6.17
C LEU A 90 1.59 23.07 -6.28
N VAL A 91 2.91 22.89 -6.43
CA VAL A 91 3.87 23.97 -6.69
C VAL A 91 3.58 24.61 -8.05
N ARG A 92 3.49 23.81 -9.12
CA ARG A 92 3.24 24.27 -10.49
C ARG A 92 1.95 25.09 -10.61
N THR A 93 0.91 24.74 -9.87
CA THR A 93 -0.40 25.39 -9.92
C THR A 93 -0.57 26.55 -8.92
N GLY A 94 0.44 26.85 -8.10
CA GLY A 94 0.36 27.87 -7.04
C GLY A 94 -0.60 27.51 -5.90
N LYS A 95 -1.18 26.30 -5.90
CA LYS A 95 -2.10 25.84 -4.86
C LYS A 95 -1.40 25.50 -3.55
N LEU A 96 -0.07 25.32 -3.59
CA LEU A 96 0.72 25.10 -2.39
C LEU A 96 0.62 26.31 -1.44
N ASP A 97 0.71 27.53 -1.95
CA ASP A 97 0.67 28.75 -1.14
C ASP A 97 -0.67 28.88 -0.39
N SER A 98 -1.78 28.52 -1.03
CA SER A 98 -3.09 28.46 -0.38
C SER A 98 -3.15 27.43 0.76
N LEU A 99 -2.43 26.32 0.61
CA LEU A 99 -2.32 25.25 1.60
C LEU A 99 -1.47 25.67 2.81
N LEU A 100 -0.44 26.51 2.60
CA LEU A 100 0.43 27.03 3.66
C LEU A 100 -0.28 28.05 4.57
N VAL A 101 -1.30 28.75 4.06
CA VAL A 101 -2.09 29.75 4.80
C VAL A 101 -3.17 29.12 5.69
N LEU A 102 -3.44 27.81 5.54
CA LEU A 102 -4.42 27.13 6.38
C LEU A 102 -3.96 27.12 7.84
N PRO A 103 -4.88 27.28 8.83
CA PRO A 103 -4.55 27.28 10.25
C PRO A 103 -4.33 25.86 10.79
N ILE A 104 -3.53 25.07 10.09
CA ILE A 104 -3.11 23.70 10.41
C ILE A 104 -1.64 23.53 10.01
N ASP A 105 -0.97 22.56 10.61
CA ASP A 105 0.41 22.26 10.27
C ASP A 105 0.53 21.93 8.77
N SER A 106 1.40 22.66 8.06
CA SER A 106 1.54 22.55 6.61
C SER A 106 2.06 21.18 6.17
N GLN A 107 2.92 20.54 6.98
CA GLN A 107 3.43 19.20 6.67
C GLN A 107 2.30 18.18 6.80
N PHE A 108 1.53 18.25 7.88
CA PHE A 108 0.36 17.41 8.07
C PHE A 108 -0.65 17.58 6.92
N ALA A 109 -0.96 18.83 6.55
CA ALA A 109 -1.92 19.15 5.50
C ALA A 109 -1.54 18.64 4.12
N VAL A 110 -0.24 18.69 3.78
CA VAL A 110 0.27 18.21 2.49
C VAL A 110 0.38 16.69 2.48
N SER A 111 0.83 16.05 3.56
CA SER A 111 1.06 14.61 3.62
C SER A 111 -0.19 13.76 3.83
N THR A 112 -1.31 14.31 4.30
CA THR A 112 -2.55 13.54 4.57
C THR A 112 -3.72 13.90 3.67
N LYS A 113 -3.47 14.68 2.60
CA LYS A 113 -4.52 15.23 1.75
C LYS A 113 -5.30 14.19 0.96
N GLN A 114 -4.60 13.20 0.44
CA GLN A 114 -5.15 12.12 -0.35
C GLN A 114 -4.81 10.80 0.30
N PHE A 115 -5.80 9.93 0.39
CA PHE A 115 -5.61 8.56 0.83
C PHE A 115 -6.00 7.63 -0.31
N GLY A 116 -5.06 6.80 -0.77
CA GLY A 116 -5.31 5.85 -1.85
C GLY A 116 -6.01 4.62 -1.31
N PHE A 117 -7.33 4.49 -1.53
CA PHE A 117 -8.07 3.32 -1.05
C PHE A 117 -7.74 2.06 -1.86
N ASP A 118 -7.38 2.24 -3.13
CA ASP A 118 -6.95 1.17 -4.01
C ASP A 118 -5.74 0.42 -3.43
N SER A 119 -4.68 1.16 -3.06
CA SER A 119 -3.50 0.60 -2.43
C SER A 119 -3.81 -0.08 -1.08
N MET A 120 -4.84 0.33 -0.32
CA MET A 120 -5.23 -0.40 0.90
C MET A 120 -5.80 -1.78 0.61
N ILE A 121 -6.59 -1.92 -0.45
CA ILE A 121 -7.13 -3.21 -0.85
C ILE A 121 -6.00 -4.11 -1.35
N ASN A 122 -5.07 -3.58 -2.14
CA ASN A 122 -3.91 -4.32 -2.59
C ASN A 122 -2.93 -4.69 -1.45
N ALA A 123 -2.77 -3.83 -0.44
CA ALA A 123 -2.03 -4.15 0.77
C ALA A 123 -2.67 -5.32 1.54
N ALA A 124 -4.01 -5.32 1.64
CA ALA A 124 -4.73 -6.42 2.28
C ALA A 124 -4.53 -7.75 1.54
N LEU A 125 -4.50 -7.74 0.20
CA LEU A 125 -4.18 -8.93 -0.60
C LEU A 125 -2.75 -9.43 -0.34
N GLY A 126 -1.77 -8.53 -0.24
CA GLY A 126 -0.41 -8.87 0.20
C GLY A 126 -0.42 -9.55 1.57
N GLY A 127 -1.16 -8.98 2.54
CA GLY A 127 -1.35 -9.55 3.87
C GLY A 127 -1.99 -10.95 3.87
N VAL A 128 -2.97 -11.21 3.01
CA VAL A 128 -3.55 -12.55 2.84
C VAL A 128 -2.50 -13.54 2.37
N VAL A 129 -1.67 -13.18 1.39
CA VAL A 129 -0.58 -14.04 0.90
C VAL A 129 0.46 -14.30 1.99
N VAL A 130 0.79 -13.29 2.81
CA VAL A 130 1.68 -13.46 3.97
C VAL A 130 1.11 -14.49 4.95
N CYS A 131 -0.17 -14.36 5.34
CA CYS A 131 -0.83 -15.31 6.24
C CYS A 131 -0.84 -16.74 5.68
N VAL A 132 -1.11 -16.90 4.39
CA VAL A 132 -1.08 -18.21 3.71
C VAL A 132 0.32 -18.80 3.71
N SER A 133 1.34 -18.01 3.39
CA SER A 133 2.74 -18.47 3.38
C SER A 133 3.24 -18.87 4.77
N LEU A 134 2.91 -18.09 5.80
CA LEU A 134 3.23 -18.44 7.20
C LEU A 134 2.58 -19.76 7.62
N SER A 135 1.30 -19.95 7.27
CA SER A 135 0.57 -21.18 7.55
C SER A 135 1.19 -22.40 6.84
N ARG A 136 1.68 -22.21 5.60
CA ARG A 136 2.33 -23.26 4.81
C ARG A 136 3.73 -23.60 5.29
N LEU A 137 4.45 -22.62 5.84
CA LEU A 137 5.76 -22.82 6.45
C LEU A 137 5.67 -23.41 7.87
N GLY A 138 4.47 -23.43 8.47
CA GLY A 138 4.30 -23.86 9.86
C GLY A 138 4.99 -22.93 10.87
N LEU A 139 5.37 -21.72 10.44
CA LEU A 139 6.02 -20.72 11.27
C LEU A 139 4.94 -19.92 12.00
N VAL A 140 4.90 -20.04 13.32
CA VAL A 140 4.15 -19.11 14.16
C VAL A 140 5.09 -17.95 14.47
N PRO A 141 4.90 -16.76 13.87
CA PRO A 141 5.81 -15.64 14.11
C PRO A 141 5.73 -15.25 15.59
N ASN A 142 6.86 -15.37 16.29
CA ASN A 142 7.00 -14.84 17.64
C ASN A 142 6.97 -13.29 17.52
N PRO A 143 6.31 -12.54 18.43
CA PRO A 143 6.35 -11.08 18.44
C PRO A 143 7.77 -10.49 18.29
N LEU A 144 8.79 -11.17 18.82
CA LEU A 144 10.18 -10.79 18.65
C LEU A 144 10.67 -10.91 17.19
N SER A 145 10.20 -11.93 16.47
CA SER A 145 10.48 -12.16 15.05
C SER A 145 9.83 -11.10 14.17
N ILE A 146 8.65 -10.59 14.57
CA ILE A 146 7.97 -9.50 13.87
C ILE A 146 8.69 -8.16 14.08
N LEU A 147 9.25 -7.95 15.28
CA LEU A 147 10.00 -6.75 15.64
C LEU A 147 11.41 -6.70 15.01
N LEU A 148 12.00 -7.86 14.74
CA LEU A 148 13.34 -8.01 14.14
C LEU A 148 13.31 -8.22 12.61
N TYR A 149 12.12 -8.32 12.02
CA TYR A 149 11.91 -8.39 10.56
C TYR A 149 12.05 -7.00 9.93
#